data_AF-A0A0C1ESZ1-F1
#
_entry.id   AF-A0A0C1ESZ1-F1
#
_cell.length_a   1.000
_cell.length_b   1.000
_cell.length_c   1.000
_cell.angle_alpha   90.00
_cell.angle_beta   90.00
_cell.angle_gamma   90.00
#
_symmetry.space_group_name_H-M   'P 1'
#
loop_
_entity.id
_entity.type
_entity.pdbx_description
1 polymer ?
#
loop_
_entity_poly.entity_id
_entity_poly.type
_entity_poly.pdbx_seq_one_letter_code
_entity_poly.pdbx_strand_id
1 'polypeptide(L)'
;MALTFRLNGEDVRIADADPSATLLDWLREEKGLTGTKEGCNEGDCGACTVMVTDSRGAKALNACILFLPQLQGKSVRTVEGAAGPDGTLHPVQQAMVDHHGSQCGFCTPGFIMSMVTAHTNGATDFDDQLAGNLCRCTGYAPIIRAAEAAKGAPVPDWIAQDAPFLLPEKSRGEAAGRGAAPPSGKPEAAPPLCPASADELAELYAANPDATLVAGATDVGLWVTKQLRHLPQMIVLDGCADLKDIEVTDSTVRIGAMVDMNALRAAMQPLHPSFAEMLRRFASQQIRAAATVGGNIANGSPIGDTPPALIALNATVHLRKGDDRRELPLEDFFFDYGKQDRAPGEFVEAVSFPRQPDRLKVYKLSKRFDQDISAVLGAFNVTVEDGTITAARIAYGGMAGIPKRAANTEAALAGQPWAEASIQAAAAVLDQDFTPMSDMRASAVYRLETARNMLLRYFAERNGQPVSVLEVKP
;
A
#
# COMPACT_ATOMS: atom_id res chain seq x y z
N MET A 1 -10.63 22.38 -13.84
CA MET A 1 -9.22 22.60 -13.45
C MET A 1 -8.38 21.88 -14.48
N ALA A 2 -7.40 22.56 -15.11
CA ALA A 2 -6.56 21.90 -16.10
C ALA A 2 -5.50 21.02 -15.41
N LEU A 3 -5.57 19.70 -15.60
CA LEU A 3 -4.55 18.75 -15.17
C LEU A 3 -3.32 18.89 -16.07
N THR A 4 -2.12 18.90 -15.49
CA THR A 4 -0.87 18.97 -16.25
C THR A 4 0.18 18.02 -15.66
N PHE A 5 0.78 17.22 -16.53
CA PHE A 5 1.82 16.23 -16.20
C PHE A 5 2.70 15.97 -17.42
N ARG A 6 3.79 15.24 -17.27
CA ARG A 6 4.66 14.84 -18.38
C ARG A 6 4.41 13.38 -18.73
N LEU A 7 4.30 13.06 -20.00
CA LEU A 7 4.09 11.72 -20.51
C LEU A 7 5.18 11.39 -21.53
N ASN A 8 6.03 10.41 -21.21
CA ASN A 8 7.12 9.97 -22.09
C ASN A 8 8.05 11.11 -22.57
N GLY A 9 8.26 12.12 -21.73
CA GLY A 9 9.08 13.30 -22.05
C GLY A 9 8.30 14.50 -22.58
N GLU A 10 7.01 14.34 -22.95
CA GLU A 10 6.18 15.41 -23.51
C GLU A 10 5.20 15.98 -22.48
N ASP A 11 5.02 17.30 -22.49
CA ASP A 11 4.08 17.97 -21.58
C ASP A 11 2.63 17.74 -22.05
N VAL A 12 1.79 17.26 -21.14
CA VAL A 12 0.36 17.00 -21.36
C VAL A 12 -0.46 17.96 -20.53
N ARG A 13 -1.45 18.60 -21.15
CA ARG A 13 -2.48 19.39 -20.47
C ARG A 13 -3.88 18.88 -20.84
N ILE A 14 -4.70 18.59 -19.84
CA ILE A 14 -6.10 18.17 -19.99
C ILE A 14 -6.98 19.22 -19.32
N ALA A 15 -7.82 19.94 -20.08
CA ALA A 15 -8.62 21.03 -19.55
C ALA A 15 -9.74 20.56 -18.61
N ASP A 16 -10.45 19.51 -19.03
CA ASP A 16 -11.66 18.99 -18.39
C ASP A 16 -11.53 17.47 -18.19
N ALA A 17 -10.56 17.06 -17.36
CA ALA A 17 -10.37 15.65 -17.02
C ALA A 17 -11.52 15.16 -16.12
N ASP A 18 -12.12 14.01 -16.45
CA ASP A 18 -12.98 13.29 -15.50
C ASP A 18 -12.12 12.90 -14.28
N PRO A 19 -12.47 13.36 -13.06
CA PRO A 19 -11.66 13.11 -11.87
C PRO A 19 -11.55 11.62 -11.51
N SER A 20 -12.54 10.82 -11.93
CA SER A 20 -12.59 9.39 -11.69
C SER A 20 -12.02 8.56 -12.84
N ALA A 21 -11.59 9.18 -13.93
CA ALA A 21 -10.92 8.48 -15.02
C ALA A 21 -9.57 7.92 -14.55
N THR A 22 -9.37 6.64 -14.84
CA THR A 22 -8.10 5.96 -14.57
C THR A 22 -7.08 6.35 -15.64
N LEU A 23 -5.80 6.37 -15.26
CA LEU A 23 -4.72 6.60 -16.22
C LEU A 23 -4.73 5.54 -17.32
N LEU A 24 -5.09 4.29 -17.00
CA LEU A 24 -5.15 3.20 -17.97
C LEU A 24 -6.16 3.48 -19.09
N ASP A 25 -7.39 3.85 -18.72
CA ASP A 25 -8.45 4.11 -19.71
C ASP A 25 -8.07 5.32 -20.56
N TRP A 26 -7.59 6.39 -19.93
CA TRP A 26 -7.17 7.59 -20.64
C TRP A 26 -6.01 7.33 -21.63
N LEU A 27 -4.99 6.57 -21.22
CA LEU A 27 -3.87 6.21 -22.10
C LEU A 27 -4.36 5.44 -23.34
N ARG A 28 -5.28 4.50 -23.15
CA ARG A 28 -5.69 3.55 -24.18
C ARG A 28 -6.78 4.12 -25.09
N GLU A 29 -7.79 4.73 -24.50
CA GLU A 29 -9.02 5.14 -25.20
C GLU A 29 -8.91 6.57 -25.75
N GLU A 30 -8.29 7.48 -25.00
CA GLU A 30 -8.18 8.88 -25.44
C GLU A 30 -6.85 9.18 -26.15
N LYS A 31 -5.73 8.67 -25.63
CA LYS A 31 -4.40 8.90 -26.23
C LYS A 31 -4.00 7.88 -27.30
N GLY A 32 -4.61 6.70 -27.33
CA GLY A 32 -4.23 5.63 -28.24
C GLY A 32 -2.86 4.99 -27.94
N LEU A 33 -2.31 5.20 -26.74
CA LEU A 33 -1.10 4.52 -26.25
C LEU A 33 -1.47 3.13 -25.74
N THR A 34 -1.48 2.17 -26.67
CA THR A 34 -2.04 0.83 -26.44
C THR A 34 -1.08 -0.16 -25.78
N GLY A 35 0.17 0.22 -25.52
CA GLY A 35 1.21 -0.63 -24.95
C GLY A 35 0.95 -1.03 -23.50
N THR A 36 0.43 -0.10 -22.68
CA THR A 36 -0.05 -0.39 -21.33
C THR A 36 -1.31 -1.27 -21.40
N LYS A 37 -1.30 -2.44 -20.74
CA LYS A 37 -2.34 -3.47 -20.91
C LYS A 37 -3.25 -3.59 -19.70
N GLU A 38 -4.53 -3.83 -19.97
CA GLU A 38 -5.48 -4.27 -18.95
C GLU A 38 -5.48 -5.80 -18.86
N GLY A 39 -5.09 -6.36 -17.71
CA GLY A 39 -5.19 -7.80 -17.47
C GLY A 39 -6.16 -8.20 -16.34
N CYS A 40 -6.52 -7.26 -15.46
CA CYS A 40 -7.45 -7.50 -14.37
C CYS A 40 -8.29 -6.28 -14.01
N ASN A 41 -7.73 -5.07 -14.10
CA ASN A 41 -8.37 -3.81 -13.65
C ASN A 41 -8.63 -3.75 -12.12
N GLU A 42 -7.76 -4.43 -11.34
CA GLU A 42 -7.87 -4.53 -9.87
C GLU A 42 -6.53 -4.29 -9.14
N GLY A 43 -5.47 -3.93 -9.87
CA GLY A 43 -4.13 -3.76 -9.30
C GLY A 43 -3.34 -5.05 -9.06
N ASP A 44 -3.91 -6.24 -9.34
CA ASP A 44 -3.27 -7.51 -9.02
C ASP A 44 -2.20 -7.97 -10.01
N CYS A 45 -2.40 -7.79 -11.32
CA CYS A 45 -1.57 -8.49 -12.30
C CYS A 45 -0.32 -7.73 -12.79
N GLY A 46 -0.25 -6.42 -12.54
CA GLY A 46 0.85 -5.56 -13.01
C GLY A 46 0.97 -5.39 -14.53
N ALA A 47 0.01 -5.88 -15.33
CA ALA A 47 0.05 -5.72 -16.79
C ALA A 47 -0.04 -4.23 -17.23
N CYS A 48 -0.59 -3.38 -16.35
CA CYS A 48 -0.74 -1.95 -16.53
C CYS A 48 0.34 -1.13 -15.81
N THR A 49 1.47 -1.75 -15.41
CA THR A 49 2.51 -1.01 -14.69
C THR A 49 3.09 0.11 -15.56
N VAL A 50 3.19 1.29 -14.95
CA VAL A 50 3.84 2.49 -15.47
C VAL A 50 4.85 2.98 -14.43
N MET A 51 5.84 3.77 -14.84
CA MET A 51 6.73 4.46 -13.91
C MET A 51 6.21 5.88 -13.70
N VAL A 52 6.06 6.31 -12.46
CA VAL A 52 5.69 7.67 -12.10
C VAL A 52 6.79 8.27 -11.24
N THR A 53 7.30 9.43 -11.63
CA THR A 53 8.34 10.16 -10.91
C THR A 53 7.76 11.42 -10.29
N ASP A 54 7.93 11.55 -8.97
CA ASP A 54 7.61 12.75 -8.19
C ASP A 54 8.85 13.29 -7.47
N SER A 55 8.69 14.26 -6.58
CA SER A 55 9.81 14.84 -5.79
C SER A 55 10.53 13.85 -4.88
N ARG A 56 9.97 12.66 -4.65
CA ARG A 56 10.56 11.58 -3.85
C ARG A 56 11.18 10.47 -4.72
N GLY A 57 11.17 10.62 -6.04
CA GLY A 57 11.81 9.70 -6.99
C GLY A 57 10.83 8.86 -7.80
N ALA A 58 11.37 7.89 -8.53
CA ALA A 58 10.63 7.04 -9.47
C ALA A 58 9.95 5.87 -8.75
N LYS A 59 8.68 5.62 -9.09
CA LYS A 59 7.85 4.57 -8.51
C LYS A 59 7.10 3.81 -9.60
N ALA A 60 7.12 2.48 -9.51
CA ALA A 60 6.27 1.65 -10.36
C ALA A 60 4.85 1.70 -9.79
N LEU A 61 3.84 2.05 -10.59
CA LEU A 61 2.43 2.15 -10.19
C LEU A 61 1.52 1.41 -11.17
N ASN A 62 0.34 0.99 -10.70
CA ASN A 62 -0.67 0.34 -11.54
C ASN A 62 -1.62 1.38 -12.14
N ALA A 63 -1.59 1.58 -13.46
CA ALA A 63 -2.39 2.61 -14.12
C ALA A 63 -3.91 2.40 -14.00
N CYS A 64 -4.37 1.16 -13.80
CA CYS A 64 -5.81 0.83 -13.70
C CYS A 64 -6.53 1.39 -12.48
N ILE A 65 -5.78 1.75 -11.43
CA ILE A 65 -6.33 2.25 -10.16
C ILE A 65 -5.69 3.59 -9.76
N LEU A 66 -5.01 4.22 -10.72
CA LEU A 66 -4.38 5.52 -10.57
C LEU A 66 -5.25 6.55 -11.28
N PHE A 67 -5.86 7.46 -10.55
CA PHE A 67 -6.72 8.49 -11.15
C PHE A 67 -5.90 9.64 -11.73
N LEU A 68 -6.39 10.21 -12.82
CA LEU A 68 -5.73 11.33 -13.50
C LEU A 68 -5.34 12.49 -12.57
N PRO A 69 -6.18 12.96 -11.63
CA PRO A 69 -5.83 14.04 -10.69
C PRO A 69 -4.57 13.77 -9.86
N GLN A 70 -4.22 12.51 -9.59
CA GLN A 70 -3.03 12.14 -8.83
C GLN A 70 -1.73 12.40 -9.59
N LEU A 71 -1.80 12.72 -10.89
CA LEU A 71 -0.64 12.91 -11.77
C LEU A 71 -0.20 14.37 -11.86
N GLN A 72 -0.94 15.31 -11.27
CA GLN A 72 -0.64 16.73 -11.34
C GLN A 72 0.82 17.02 -10.96
N GLY A 73 1.59 17.59 -11.90
CA GLY A 73 3.00 17.94 -11.71
C GLY A 73 3.99 16.76 -11.68
N LYS A 74 3.55 15.54 -12.02
CA LYS A 74 4.40 14.34 -12.04
C LYS A 74 4.87 14.01 -13.47
N SER A 75 5.90 13.17 -13.60
CA SER A 75 6.28 12.55 -14.87
C SER A 75 5.80 11.10 -14.92
N VAL A 76 5.26 10.68 -16.05
CA VAL A 76 4.77 9.32 -16.31
C VAL A 76 5.55 8.74 -17.48
N ARG A 77 6.14 7.58 -17.29
CA ARG A 77 6.71 6.74 -18.35
C ARG A 77 5.87 5.49 -18.56
N THR A 78 5.48 5.26 -19.80
CA THR A 78 4.84 4.02 -20.26
C THR A 78 5.84 3.17 -21.04
N VAL A 79 5.45 1.95 -21.43
CA VAL A 79 6.32 1.04 -22.18
C VAL A 79 6.80 1.64 -23.51
N GLU A 80 5.97 2.48 -24.15
CA GLU A 80 6.29 3.17 -25.39
C GLU A 80 7.42 4.19 -25.22
N GLY A 81 7.58 4.74 -24.01
CA GLY A 81 8.66 5.68 -23.69
C GLY A 81 9.89 5.03 -23.04
N ALA A 82 9.94 3.70 -22.91
CA ALA A 82 11.09 3.01 -22.32
C ALA A 82 12.33 3.08 -23.23
N ALA A 83 12.13 2.97 -24.55
CA ALA A 83 13.19 3.14 -25.54
C ALA A 83 13.53 4.64 -25.71
N GLY A 84 14.78 4.91 -26.12
CA GLY A 84 15.24 6.26 -26.41
C GLY A 84 14.56 6.85 -27.66
N PRO A 85 14.62 8.19 -27.84
CA PRO A 85 14.00 8.87 -28.98
C PRO A 85 14.52 8.42 -30.35
N ASP A 86 15.74 7.88 -30.40
CA ASP A 86 16.38 7.30 -31.60
C ASP A 86 16.01 5.82 -31.85
N GLY A 87 15.17 5.25 -30.99
CA GLY A 87 14.80 3.83 -31.02
C GLY A 87 15.75 2.91 -30.26
N THR A 88 16.80 3.45 -29.61
CA THR A 88 17.71 2.65 -28.80
C THR A 88 16.96 2.00 -27.64
N LEU A 89 17.03 0.67 -27.53
CA LEU A 89 16.35 -0.07 -26.46
C LEU A 89 16.96 0.25 -25.10
N HIS A 90 16.11 0.29 -24.08
CA HIS A 90 16.57 0.26 -22.69
C HIS A 90 17.31 -1.07 -22.41
N PRO A 91 18.37 -1.11 -21.58
CA PRO A 91 19.09 -2.35 -21.24
C PRO A 91 18.16 -3.51 -20.81
N VAL A 92 17.13 -3.19 -20.03
CA VAL A 92 16.07 -4.14 -19.63
C VAL A 92 15.31 -4.73 -20.82
N GLN A 93 14.97 -3.92 -21.84
CA GLN A 93 14.28 -4.42 -23.04
C GLN A 93 15.17 -5.38 -23.81
N GLN A 94 16.44 -5.03 -24.00
CA GLN A 94 17.42 -5.89 -24.68
C GLN A 94 17.61 -7.21 -23.91
N ALA A 95 17.82 -7.15 -22.59
CA ALA A 95 17.98 -8.35 -21.77
C ALA A 95 16.75 -9.27 -21.80
N MET A 96 15.54 -8.71 -21.87
CA MET A 96 14.31 -9.50 -22.02
C MET A 96 14.23 -10.27 -23.33
N VAL A 97 14.77 -9.70 -24.42
CA VAL A 97 14.92 -10.41 -25.71
C VAL A 97 15.96 -11.52 -25.57
N ASP A 98 17.15 -11.18 -25.09
CA ASP A 98 18.31 -12.09 -25.04
C ASP A 98 18.08 -13.31 -24.13
N HIS A 99 17.34 -13.13 -23.04
CA HIS A 99 17.06 -14.19 -22.07
C HIS A 99 15.71 -14.88 -22.26
N HIS A 100 15.00 -14.61 -23.36
CA HIS A 100 13.67 -15.16 -23.65
C HIS A 100 12.67 -14.88 -22.52
N GLY A 101 12.70 -13.65 -21.98
CA GLY A 101 11.84 -13.21 -20.90
C GLY A 101 10.36 -13.04 -21.29
N SER A 102 9.98 -13.38 -22.52
CA SER A 102 8.60 -13.32 -23.00
C SER A 102 8.23 -14.52 -23.88
N GLN A 103 6.93 -14.84 -23.89
CA GLN A 103 6.32 -15.83 -24.81
C GLN A 103 5.11 -15.22 -25.51
N CYS A 104 3.96 -15.12 -24.84
CA CYS A 104 2.75 -14.51 -25.42
C CYS A 104 2.84 -12.97 -25.55
N GLY A 105 3.79 -12.35 -24.85
CA GLY A 105 4.03 -10.91 -24.90
C GLY A 105 3.08 -10.03 -24.06
N PHE A 106 1.95 -10.55 -23.59
CA PHE A 106 0.91 -9.73 -22.96
C PHE A 106 1.36 -9.06 -21.64
N CYS A 107 2.06 -9.79 -20.77
CA CYS A 107 2.58 -9.24 -19.51
C CYS A 107 3.87 -8.44 -19.70
N THR A 108 4.53 -8.54 -20.86
CA THR A 108 5.87 -7.99 -21.08
C THR A 108 5.93 -6.48 -20.83
N PRO A 109 4.98 -5.64 -21.29
CA PRO A 109 4.98 -4.21 -20.97
C PRO A 109 5.06 -3.91 -19.46
N GLY A 110 4.24 -4.59 -18.66
CA GLY A 110 4.23 -4.42 -17.21
C GLY A 110 5.57 -4.81 -16.57
N PHE A 111 6.12 -5.96 -16.97
CA PHE A 111 7.45 -6.41 -16.51
C PHE A 111 8.56 -5.43 -16.89
N ILE A 112 8.57 -4.94 -18.14
CA ILE A 112 9.53 -3.93 -18.59
C ILE A 112 9.46 -2.70 -17.70
N MET A 113 8.27 -2.15 -17.44
CA MET A 113 8.16 -0.93 -16.63
C MET A 113 8.53 -1.13 -15.16
N SER A 114 8.22 -2.29 -14.56
CA SER A 114 8.71 -2.63 -13.22
C SER A 114 10.24 -2.72 -13.18
N MET A 115 10.85 -3.40 -14.15
CA MET A 115 12.32 -3.55 -14.20
C MET A 115 13.03 -2.24 -14.56
N VAL A 116 12.47 -1.40 -15.43
CA VAL A 116 12.99 -0.05 -15.72
C VAL A 116 12.96 0.79 -14.45
N THR A 117 11.88 0.73 -13.68
CA THR A 117 11.79 1.47 -12.40
C THR A 117 12.80 0.92 -11.37
N ALA A 118 12.91 -0.41 -11.24
CA ALA A 118 13.89 -1.03 -10.35
C ALA A 118 15.33 -0.66 -10.74
N HIS A 119 15.65 -0.70 -12.04
CA HIS A 119 16.95 -0.30 -12.58
C HIS A 119 17.25 1.18 -12.32
N THR A 120 16.28 2.07 -12.54
CA THR A 120 16.39 3.51 -12.23
C THR A 120 16.70 3.75 -10.75
N ASN A 121 16.12 2.95 -9.86
CA ASN A 121 16.32 3.06 -8.42
C ASN A 121 17.52 2.24 -7.90
N GLY A 122 18.23 1.51 -8.77
CA GLY A 122 19.31 0.59 -8.37
C GLY A 122 18.86 -0.62 -7.53
N ALA A 123 17.57 -0.96 -7.56
CA ALA A 123 16.99 -2.07 -6.80
C ALA A 123 17.33 -3.43 -7.43
N THR A 124 17.69 -4.41 -6.59
CA THR A 124 18.10 -5.75 -7.02
C THR A 124 17.32 -6.88 -6.34
N ASP A 125 16.35 -6.55 -5.50
CA ASP A 125 15.44 -7.47 -4.82
C ASP A 125 14.29 -7.90 -5.76
N PHE A 126 14.64 -8.56 -6.87
CA PHE A 126 13.70 -8.77 -7.99
C PHE A 126 12.46 -9.59 -7.64
N ASP A 127 12.53 -10.51 -6.67
CA ASP A 127 11.35 -11.23 -6.18
C ASP A 127 10.31 -10.25 -5.59
N ASP A 128 10.76 -9.24 -4.84
CA ASP A 128 9.89 -8.20 -4.27
C ASP A 128 9.43 -7.20 -5.34
N GLN A 129 10.35 -6.73 -6.20
CA GLN A 129 10.06 -5.73 -7.24
C GLN A 129 9.07 -6.26 -8.29
N LEU A 130 9.10 -7.58 -8.56
CA LEU A 130 8.30 -8.22 -9.60
C LEU A 130 7.14 -9.06 -9.07
N ALA A 131 6.96 -9.16 -7.74
CA ALA A 131 5.83 -9.89 -7.13
C ALA A 131 4.47 -9.46 -7.71
N GLY A 132 4.33 -8.17 -8.04
CA GLY A 132 3.13 -7.57 -8.63
C GLY A 132 2.92 -7.81 -10.12
N ASN A 133 3.84 -8.49 -10.80
CA ASN A 133 3.77 -8.76 -12.23
C ASN A 133 3.53 -10.26 -12.46
N LEU A 134 2.34 -10.62 -12.92
CA LEU A 134 1.98 -12.02 -13.11
C LEU A 134 2.32 -12.47 -14.54
N CYS A 135 3.05 -13.58 -14.65
CA CYS A 135 3.29 -14.26 -15.90
C CYS A 135 2.76 -15.70 -15.85
N ARG A 136 1.99 -16.09 -16.86
CA ARG A 136 1.45 -17.46 -16.96
C ARG A 136 2.23 -18.38 -17.90
N CYS A 137 3.17 -17.83 -18.68
CA CYS A 137 3.83 -18.56 -19.76
C CYS A 137 5.28 -18.94 -19.41
N THR A 138 6.07 -18.01 -18.87
CA THR A 138 7.54 -18.13 -18.81
C THR A 138 8.08 -18.94 -17.64
N GLY A 139 7.29 -19.13 -16.59
CA GLY A 139 7.78 -19.71 -15.33
C GLY A 139 8.74 -18.79 -14.56
N TYR A 140 8.76 -17.48 -14.85
CA TYR A 140 9.54 -16.41 -14.20
C TYR A 140 11.07 -16.47 -14.34
N ALA A 141 11.70 -17.65 -14.31
CA ALA A 141 13.16 -17.81 -14.40
C ALA A 141 13.85 -17.02 -15.53
N PRO A 142 13.34 -16.98 -16.79
CA PRO A 142 13.98 -16.16 -17.83
C PRO A 142 13.85 -14.64 -17.60
N ILE A 143 12.81 -14.20 -16.91
CA ILE A 143 12.61 -12.78 -16.55
C ILE A 143 13.62 -12.37 -15.47
N ILE A 144 13.83 -13.22 -14.46
CA ILE A 144 14.84 -12.98 -13.43
C ILE A 144 16.25 -12.92 -14.06
N ARG A 145 16.57 -13.83 -15.00
CA ARG A 145 17.83 -13.75 -15.75
C ARG A 145 18.00 -12.42 -16.51
N ALA A 146 16.93 -11.91 -17.12
CA ALA A 146 16.96 -10.62 -17.80
C ALA A 146 17.20 -9.44 -16.84
N ALA A 147 16.50 -9.43 -15.69
CA ALA A 147 16.67 -8.39 -14.66
C ALA A 147 18.11 -8.38 -14.12
N GLU A 148 18.65 -9.57 -13.80
CA GLU A 148 20.02 -9.76 -13.33
C GLU A 148 21.07 -9.30 -14.35
N ALA A 149 20.85 -9.58 -15.64
CA ALA A 149 21.74 -9.15 -16.72
C ALA A 149 21.72 -7.63 -16.92
N ALA A 150 20.56 -6.98 -16.75
CA ALA A 150 20.41 -5.54 -16.94
C ALA A 150 20.91 -4.70 -15.76
N LYS A 151 20.97 -5.25 -14.53
CA LYS A 151 21.20 -4.46 -13.29
C LYS A 151 22.48 -3.64 -13.26
N GLY A 152 23.52 -4.10 -13.96
CA GLY A 152 24.84 -3.44 -14.00
C GLY A 152 25.01 -2.42 -15.11
N ALA A 153 24.05 -2.31 -16.04
CA ALA A 153 24.09 -1.33 -17.11
C ALA A 153 23.83 0.09 -16.57
N PRO A 154 24.39 1.16 -17.17
CA PRO A 154 24.04 2.52 -16.80
C PRO A 154 22.55 2.81 -17.09
N VAL A 155 21.90 3.57 -16.21
CA VAL A 155 20.55 4.10 -16.46
C VAL A 155 20.64 5.07 -17.64
N PRO A 156 19.86 4.89 -18.72
CA PRO A 156 19.93 5.77 -19.87
C PRO A 156 19.53 7.21 -19.54
N ASP A 157 20.20 8.18 -20.17
CA ASP A 157 19.99 9.61 -19.92
C ASP A 157 18.54 10.05 -20.15
N TRP A 158 17.87 9.50 -21.16
CA TRP A 158 16.47 9.87 -21.44
C TRP A 158 15.54 9.47 -20.29
N ILE A 159 15.83 8.39 -19.55
CA ILE A 159 15.09 7.97 -18.36
C ILE A 159 15.52 8.80 -17.14
N ALA A 160 16.83 8.98 -16.93
CA ALA A 160 17.36 9.73 -15.79
C ALA A 160 16.92 11.20 -15.77
N GLN A 161 16.62 11.77 -16.94
CA GLN A 161 16.13 13.14 -17.11
C GLN A 161 14.63 13.32 -16.81
N ASP A 162 13.89 12.25 -16.48
CA ASP A 162 12.52 12.35 -15.95
C ASP A 162 12.54 12.95 -14.54
N ALA A 163 12.82 14.26 -14.45
CA ALA A 163 12.66 15.00 -13.21
C ALA A 163 11.18 15.41 -13.04
N PRO A 164 10.67 15.45 -11.81
CA PRO A 164 9.42 16.16 -11.53
C PRO A 164 9.59 17.62 -11.96
N PHE A 165 8.59 18.18 -12.63
CA PHE A 165 8.62 19.58 -13.02
C PHE A 165 7.71 20.37 -12.09
N LEU A 166 8.29 21.37 -11.44
CA LEU A 166 7.49 22.40 -10.78
C LEU A 166 6.85 23.23 -11.88
N LEU A 167 5.54 23.11 -12.07
CA LEU A 167 4.81 24.16 -12.77
C LEU A 167 4.93 25.44 -11.95
N PRO A 168 5.47 26.54 -12.51
CA PRO A 168 5.24 27.84 -11.89
C PRO A 168 3.73 28.08 -11.84
N GLU A 169 3.26 28.62 -10.71
CA GLU A 169 1.89 28.92 -10.32
C GLU A 169 1.01 29.49 -11.46
N LYS A 170 0.42 28.64 -12.31
CA LYS A 170 -0.60 29.06 -13.30
C LYS A 170 -1.74 28.04 -13.51
N SER A 171 -1.94 27.14 -12.56
CA SER A 171 -3.15 26.30 -12.47
C SER A 171 -3.82 26.36 -11.10
N ARG A 172 -3.56 27.42 -10.32
CA ARG A 172 -4.29 27.71 -9.09
C ARG A 172 -5.58 28.45 -9.44
N GLY A 173 -6.68 27.72 -9.47
CA GLY A 173 -8.01 28.26 -9.17
C GLY A 173 -8.53 29.44 -9.99
N GLU A 174 -8.45 29.41 -11.33
CA GLU A 174 -9.33 30.26 -12.15
C GLU A 174 -10.41 29.40 -12.80
N ALA A 175 -11.67 29.73 -12.52
CA ALA A 175 -12.85 29.16 -13.15
C ALA A 175 -12.89 29.56 -14.63
N ALA A 176 -12.22 28.80 -15.50
CA ALA A 176 -12.37 28.95 -16.93
C ALA A 176 -13.78 28.48 -17.34
N GLY A 177 -14.50 29.33 -18.08
CA GLY A 177 -15.90 29.13 -18.47
C GLY A 177 -16.15 27.79 -19.14
N ARG A 178 -17.29 27.18 -18.79
CA ARG A 178 -17.77 25.89 -19.27
C ARG A 178 -17.94 25.92 -20.80
N GLY A 179 -16.95 25.41 -21.53
CA GLY A 179 -17.12 25.02 -22.93
C GLY A 179 -17.94 23.74 -22.97
N ALA A 180 -19.03 23.73 -23.73
CA ALA A 180 -19.95 22.59 -23.77
C ALA A 180 -19.25 21.31 -24.27
N ALA A 181 -19.11 20.33 -23.39
CA ALA A 181 -18.70 18.98 -23.72
C ALA A 181 -19.86 18.21 -24.40
N PRO A 182 -19.57 17.21 -25.26
CA PRO A 182 -20.61 16.36 -25.84
C PRO A 182 -21.28 15.53 -24.74
N PRO A 183 -22.58 15.19 -24.87
CA PRO A 183 -23.32 14.49 -23.85
C PRO A 183 -22.82 13.05 -23.72
N SER A 184 -21.99 12.77 -22.71
CA SER A 184 -21.82 11.43 -22.18
C SER A 184 -22.96 11.19 -21.19
N GLY A 185 -23.66 10.06 -21.28
CA GLY A 185 -24.79 9.73 -20.39
C GLY A 185 -24.40 9.43 -18.93
N LYS A 186 -23.22 9.88 -18.48
CA LYS A 186 -22.74 9.74 -17.10
C LYS A 186 -23.09 11.02 -16.32
N PRO A 187 -23.51 10.91 -15.05
CA PRO A 187 -23.59 12.08 -14.17
C PRO A 187 -22.25 12.81 -14.18
N GLU A 188 -22.26 14.14 -14.32
CA GLU A 188 -21.03 14.94 -14.34
C GLU A 188 -20.44 14.99 -12.92
N ALA A 189 -19.26 14.39 -12.72
CA ALA A 189 -18.55 14.47 -11.46
C ALA A 189 -18.02 15.90 -11.23
N ALA A 190 -18.08 16.38 -9.99
CA ALA A 190 -17.51 17.68 -9.67
C ALA A 190 -15.98 17.66 -9.80
N PRO A 191 -15.31 18.77 -10.16
CA PRO A 191 -13.86 18.84 -10.18
C PRO A 191 -13.25 18.38 -8.85
N PRO A 192 -12.09 17.69 -8.87
CA PRO A 192 -11.47 17.20 -7.65
C PRO A 192 -10.93 18.40 -6.85
N LEU A 193 -11.02 18.30 -5.52
CA LEU A 193 -10.38 19.24 -4.61
C LEU A 193 -8.98 18.69 -4.26
N CYS A 194 -7.94 19.52 -4.35
CA CYS A 194 -6.55 19.07 -4.22
C CYS A 194 -5.80 19.93 -3.18
N PRO A 195 -5.99 19.66 -1.87
CA PRO A 195 -5.31 20.42 -0.82
C PRO A 195 -3.78 20.26 -0.87
N ALA A 196 -3.07 21.32 -0.50
CA ALA A 196 -1.61 21.36 -0.40
C ALA A 196 -1.07 21.14 1.03
N SER A 197 -1.94 21.14 2.03
CA SER A 197 -1.60 20.92 3.45
C SER A 197 -2.74 20.24 4.20
N ALA A 198 -2.44 19.74 5.41
CA ALA A 198 -3.43 19.22 6.34
C ALA A 198 -4.45 20.28 6.77
N ASP A 199 -4.05 21.56 6.82
CA ASP A 199 -4.95 22.67 7.16
C ASP A 199 -5.99 22.91 6.06
N GLU A 200 -5.55 22.99 4.80
CA GLU A 200 -6.47 23.12 3.66
C GLU A 200 -7.38 21.90 3.52
N LEU A 201 -6.84 20.68 3.76
CA LEU A 201 -7.65 19.47 3.82
C LEU A 201 -8.73 19.56 4.90
N ALA A 202 -8.39 20.03 6.09
CA ALA A 202 -9.33 20.14 7.21
C ALA A 202 -10.48 21.10 6.89
N GLU A 203 -10.19 22.25 6.27
CA GLU A 203 -11.20 23.20 5.82
C GLU A 203 -12.11 22.61 4.73
N LEU A 204 -11.50 22.04 3.68
CA LEU A 204 -12.23 21.47 2.55
C LEU A 204 -13.12 20.30 2.96
N TYR A 205 -12.62 19.42 3.84
CA TYR A 205 -13.38 18.25 4.25
C TYR A 205 -14.47 18.58 5.28
N ALA A 206 -14.25 19.58 6.14
CA ALA A 206 -15.32 20.10 7.00
C ALA A 206 -16.47 20.72 6.18
N ALA A 207 -16.16 21.41 5.09
CA ALA A 207 -17.16 21.97 4.17
C ALA A 207 -17.83 20.92 3.26
N ASN A 208 -17.17 19.77 3.04
CA ASN A 208 -17.64 18.71 2.15
C ASN A 208 -17.57 17.33 2.86
N PRO A 209 -18.35 17.11 3.94
CA PRO A 209 -18.20 15.91 4.79
C PRO A 209 -18.52 14.60 4.07
N ASP A 210 -19.29 14.66 2.98
CA ASP A 210 -19.64 13.51 2.13
C ASP A 210 -18.62 13.26 0.99
N ALA A 211 -17.58 14.10 0.86
CA ALA A 211 -16.57 13.92 -0.16
C ALA A 211 -15.77 12.63 0.06
N THR A 212 -15.42 11.98 -1.03
CA THR A 212 -14.54 10.80 -0.99
C THR A 212 -13.08 11.27 -0.93
N LEU A 213 -12.42 11.01 0.20
CA LEU A 213 -10.98 11.23 0.32
C LEU A 213 -10.22 10.17 -0.50
N VAL A 214 -9.27 10.62 -1.31
CA VAL A 214 -8.47 9.77 -2.20
C VAL A 214 -7.00 9.97 -1.90
N ALA A 215 -6.42 9.00 -1.20
CA ALA A 215 -4.97 8.89 -0.97
C ALA A 215 -4.33 8.11 -2.13
N GLY A 216 -3.85 6.88 -1.87
CA GLY A 216 -3.27 6.00 -2.91
C GLY A 216 -4.26 5.40 -3.91
N ALA A 217 -5.57 5.58 -3.70
CA ALA A 217 -6.66 5.00 -4.51
C ALA A 217 -6.67 3.46 -4.64
N THR A 218 -5.86 2.72 -3.88
CA THR A 218 -5.72 1.26 -4.03
C THR A 218 -6.96 0.47 -3.61
N ASP A 219 -7.81 1.03 -2.75
CA ASP A 219 -9.14 0.50 -2.44
C ASP A 219 -10.25 1.23 -3.24
N VAL A 220 -10.23 2.56 -3.23
CA VAL A 220 -11.24 3.41 -3.88
C VAL A 220 -11.29 3.20 -5.40
N GLY A 221 -10.15 2.92 -6.04
CA GLY A 221 -10.07 2.57 -7.46
C GLY A 221 -10.98 1.41 -7.82
N LEU A 222 -11.08 0.39 -6.94
CA LEU A 222 -11.95 -0.77 -7.15
C LEU A 222 -13.44 -0.42 -7.04
N TRP A 223 -13.79 0.66 -6.35
CA TRP A 223 -15.17 1.14 -6.34
C TRP A 223 -15.59 1.60 -7.74
N VAL A 224 -14.69 2.26 -8.45
CA VAL A 224 -14.92 2.71 -9.84
C VAL A 224 -14.80 1.55 -10.82
N THR A 225 -13.70 0.79 -10.77
CA THR A 225 -13.39 -0.21 -11.81
C THR A 225 -14.22 -1.50 -11.68
N LYS A 226 -14.52 -1.93 -10.44
CA LYS A 226 -15.22 -3.21 -10.20
C LYS A 226 -16.64 -3.04 -9.72
N GLN A 227 -16.88 -2.05 -8.88
CA GLN A 227 -18.23 -1.80 -8.36
C GLN A 227 -19.00 -0.80 -9.24
N LEU A 228 -18.35 -0.22 -10.27
CA LEU A 228 -18.94 0.74 -11.20
C LEU A 228 -19.61 1.92 -10.48
N ARG A 229 -19.06 2.29 -9.32
CA ARG A 229 -19.57 3.40 -8.52
C ARG A 229 -19.09 4.72 -9.11
N HIS A 230 -20.00 5.69 -9.08
CA HIS A 230 -19.68 7.08 -9.34
C HIS A 230 -19.21 7.76 -8.04
N LEU A 231 -18.18 8.60 -8.13
CA LEU A 231 -17.65 9.39 -7.02
C LEU A 231 -18.05 10.86 -7.21
N PRO A 232 -19.10 11.36 -6.53
CA PRO A 232 -19.64 12.69 -6.83
C PRO A 232 -18.67 13.85 -6.58
N GLN A 233 -17.91 13.77 -5.49
CA GLN A 233 -16.88 14.74 -5.11
C GLN A 233 -15.69 13.99 -4.53
N MET A 234 -14.50 14.26 -5.08
CA MET A 234 -13.24 13.71 -4.58
C MET A 234 -12.40 14.81 -3.94
N ILE A 235 -11.67 14.46 -2.87
CA ILE A 235 -10.56 15.26 -2.33
C ILE A 235 -9.29 14.42 -2.46
N VAL A 236 -8.35 14.84 -3.30
CA VAL A 236 -7.13 14.09 -3.63
C VAL A 236 -5.99 14.58 -2.76
N LEU A 237 -5.47 13.68 -1.92
CA LEU A 237 -4.58 14.03 -0.80
C LEU A 237 -3.09 14.13 -1.20
N ASP A 238 -2.75 13.84 -2.46
CA ASP A 238 -1.38 13.85 -2.97
C ASP A 238 -0.63 15.16 -2.71
N GLY A 239 -1.33 16.30 -2.61
CA GLY A 239 -0.72 17.60 -2.36
C GLY A 239 -0.30 17.85 -0.90
N CYS A 240 -0.88 17.16 0.09
CA CYS A 240 -0.60 17.37 1.52
C CYS A 240 0.78 16.82 1.90
N ALA A 241 1.82 17.65 1.77
CA ALA A 241 3.21 17.25 2.06
C ALA A 241 3.45 16.97 3.55
N ASP A 242 2.84 17.76 4.42
CA ASP A 242 2.89 17.67 5.89
C ASP A 242 2.27 16.39 6.48
N LEU A 243 1.51 15.63 5.68
CA LEU A 243 0.97 14.33 6.08
C LEU A 243 1.87 13.14 5.68
N LYS A 244 3.03 13.38 5.06
CA LYS A 244 3.90 12.33 4.50
C LYS A 244 5.13 12.01 5.34
N ASP A 245 5.28 12.65 6.49
CA ASP A 245 6.47 12.53 7.32
C ASP A 245 6.40 11.38 8.32
N ILE A 246 7.58 10.84 8.65
CA ILE A 246 7.78 9.91 9.77
C ILE A 246 8.76 10.57 10.73
N GLU A 247 8.34 10.77 11.98
CA GLU A 247 9.16 11.31 13.05
C GLU A 247 9.51 10.20 14.03
N VAL A 248 10.81 9.96 14.23
CA VAL A 248 11.32 8.99 15.21
C VAL A 248 12.10 9.77 16.27
N THR A 249 11.60 9.73 17.49
CA THR A 249 12.24 10.33 18.68
C THR A 249 12.64 9.22 19.66
N ASP A 250 13.30 9.61 20.75
CA ASP A 250 13.67 8.68 21.83
C ASP A 250 12.45 8.09 22.56
N SER A 251 11.29 8.73 22.47
CA SER A 251 10.07 8.32 23.19
C SER A 251 8.94 7.84 22.29
N THR A 252 8.87 8.31 21.05
CA THR A 252 7.71 8.11 20.16
C THR A 252 8.12 7.96 18.71
N VAL A 253 7.41 7.10 17.99
CA VAL A 253 7.40 7.05 16.53
C VAL A 253 6.05 7.59 16.06
N ARG A 254 6.04 8.66 15.26
CA ARG A 254 4.84 9.24 14.65
C ARG A 254 4.90 9.08 13.13
N ILE A 255 3.81 8.63 12.53
CA ILE A 255 3.69 8.31 11.11
C ILE A 255 2.51 9.09 10.55
N GLY A 256 2.75 10.00 9.62
CA GLY A 256 1.70 10.75 8.92
C GLY A 256 0.80 9.85 8.06
N ALA A 257 -0.46 10.25 7.90
CA ALA A 257 -1.47 9.46 7.19
C ALA A 257 -1.15 9.18 5.71
N MET A 258 -0.35 10.04 5.06
CA MET A 258 0.03 9.93 3.65
C MET A 258 1.40 9.27 3.43
N VAL A 259 2.04 8.76 4.49
CA VAL A 259 3.21 7.89 4.39
C VAL A 259 2.84 6.65 3.57
N ASP A 260 3.61 6.36 2.52
CA ASP A 260 3.41 5.16 1.70
C ASP A 260 4.01 3.90 2.37
N MET A 261 3.53 2.72 1.98
CA MET A 261 3.90 1.48 2.66
C MET A 261 5.38 1.10 2.47
N ASN A 262 6.04 1.58 1.41
CA ASN A 262 7.49 1.38 1.24
C ASN A 262 8.29 2.25 2.22
N ALA A 263 7.90 3.52 2.40
CA ALA A 263 8.48 4.39 3.41
C ALA A 263 8.25 3.84 4.84
N LEU A 264 7.05 3.34 5.13
CA LEU A 264 6.78 2.66 6.39
C LEU A 264 7.69 1.43 6.59
N ARG A 265 7.82 0.56 5.57
CA ARG A 265 8.71 -0.61 5.63
C ARG A 265 10.15 -0.20 5.97
N ALA A 266 10.68 0.81 5.28
CA ALA A 266 12.04 1.30 5.50
C ALA A 266 12.23 1.84 6.93
N ALA A 267 11.26 2.60 7.45
CA ALA A 267 11.29 3.11 8.82
C ALA A 267 11.16 2.00 9.87
N MET A 268 10.38 0.96 9.60
CA MET A 268 10.19 -0.15 10.53
C MET A 268 11.37 -1.13 10.54
N GLN A 269 12.17 -1.21 9.47
CA GLN A 269 13.29 -2.16 9.37
C GLN A 269 14.27 -2.09 10.55
N PRO A 270 14.78 -0.91 10.98
CA PRO A 270 15.66 -0.83 12.16
C PRO A 270 14.94 -0.86 13.51
N LEU A 271 13.62 -0.63 13.53
CA LEU A 271 12.85 -0.50 14.79
C LEU A 271 12.18 -1.82 15.18
N HIS A 272 11.56 -2.48 14.21
CA HIS A 272 10.74 -3.69 14.33
C HIS A 272 10.87 -4.54 13.04
N PRO A 273 12.00 -5.27 12.85
CA PRO A 273 12.29 -6.00 11.60
C PRO A 273 11.21 -7.00 11.18
N SER A 274 10.52 -7.64 12.14
CA SER A 274 9.43 -8.57 11.82
C SER A 274 8.22 -7.85 11.21
N PHE A 275 7.94 -6.61 11.62
CA PHE A 275 6.89 -5.80 10.99
C PHE A 275 7.31 -5.35 9.59
N ALA A 276 8.58 -4.98 9.40
CA ALA A 276 9.10 -4.67 8.07
C ALA A 276 9.05 -5.87 7.11
N GLU A 277 9.33 -7.09 7.57
CA GLU A 277 9.16 -8.32 6.78
C GLU A 277 7.69 -8.60 6.46
N MET A 278 6.77 -8.32 7.38
CA MET A 278 5.34 -8.40 7.04
C MET A 278 4.98 -7.37 5.96
N LEU A 279 5.46 -6.13 6.07
CA LEU A 279 5.24 -5.08 5.08
C LEU A 279 5.85 -5.41 3.72
N ARG A 280 6.95 -6.18 3.65
CA ARG A 280 7.45 -6.73 2.38
C ARG A 280 6.38 -7.55 1.66
N ARG A 281 5.54 -8.25 2.41
CA ARG A 281 4.41 -9.07 1.93
C ARG A 281 3.08 -8.31 1.90
N PHE A 282 3.07 -7.00 2.20
CA PHE A 282 1.90 -6.16 1.99
C PHE A 282 1.74 -5.93 0.49
N ALA A 283 0.68 -6.51 -0.09
CA ALA A 283 0.36 -6.43 -1.52
C ALA A 283 1.59 -6.66 -2.43
N SER A 284 1.82 -5.78 -3.41
CA SER A 284 2.98 -5.77 -4.30
C SER A 284 3.75 -4.45 -4.18
N GLN A 285 4.94 -4.38 -4.79
CA GLN A 285 5.73 -3.14 -4.83
C GLN A 285 4.96 -1.95 -5.39
N GLN A 286 4.16 -2.17 -6.44
CA GLN A 286 3.35 -1.13 -7.07
C GLN A 286 2.24 -0.62 -6.15
N ILE A 287 1.59 -1.53 -5.43
CA ILE A 287 0.56 -1.15 -4.46
C ILE A 287 1.20 -0.43 -3.26
N ARG A 288 2.34 -0.92 -2.74
CA ARG A 288 3.02 -0.26 -1.61
C ARG A 288 3.50 1.15 -1.92
N ALA A 289 3.87 1.41 -3.17
CA ALA A 289 4.30 2.73 -3.61
C ALA A 289 3.16 3.77 -3.67
N ALA A 290 1.90 3.31 -3.72
CA ALA A 290 0.70 4.15 -3.72
C ALA A 290 -0.06 4.14 -2.38
N ALA A 291 -0.29 2.96 -1.81
CA ALA A 291 -1.08 2.76 -0.59
C ALA A 291 -0.47 3.51 0.59
N THR A 292 -1.31 4.14 1.40
CA THR A 292 -0.88 4.92 2.56
C THR A 292 -1.32 4.31 3.88
N VAL A 293 -0.57 4.60 4.95
CA VAL A 293 -0.88 4.12 6.30
C VAL A 293 -2.26 4.60 6.76
N GLY A 294 -2.55 5.88 6.58
CA GLY A 294 -3.85 6.47 6.92
C GLY A 294 -4.98 5.86 6.09
N GLY A 295 -4.76 5.61 4.79
CA GLY A 295 -5.73 4.92 3.95
C GLY A 295 -6.02 3.49 4.42
N ASN A 296 -4.99 2.74 4.84
CA ASN A 296 -5.17 1.38 5.34
C ASN A 296 -5.97 1.34 6.66
N ILE A 297 -5.73 2.30 7.57
CA ILE A 297 -6.51 2.45 8.80
C ILE A 297 -7.94 2.90 8.49
N ALA A 298 -8.09 3.96 7.69
CA ALA A 298 -9.36 4.58 7.34
C ALA A 298 -10.30 3.70 6.51
N ASN A 299 -9.76 2.71 5.77
CA ASN A 299 -10.54 1.70 5.07
C ASN A 299 -11.25 0.74 6.05
N GLY A 300 -10.71 0.54 7.26
CA GLY A 300 -11.39 -0.19 8.32
C GLY A 300 -11.61 -1.68 8.04
N SER A 301 -10.82 -2.26 7.15
CA SER A 301 -10.97 -3.67 6.76
C SER A 301 -10.48 -4.61 7.86
N PRO A 302 -11.21 -5.67 8.23
CA PRO A 302 -10.78 -6.65 9.24
C PRO A 302 -9.53 -7.45 8.84
N ILE A 303 -9.20 -7.43 7.56
CA ILE A 303 -8.03 -8.10 6.96
C ILE A 303 -6.94 -7.11 6.55
N GLY A 304 -7.04 -5.85 7.01
CA GLY A 304 -5.94 -4.89 6.90
C GLY A 304 -4.72 -5.39 7.66
N ASP A 305 -3.55 -5.34 7.02
CA ASP A 305 -2.35 -5.95 7.58
C ASP A 305 -1.63 -5.06 8.61
N THR A 306 -1.74 -3.73 8.51
CA THR A 306 -1.05 -2.81 9.44
C THR A 306 -1.72 -2.65 10.80
N PRO A 307 -3.07 -2.63 10.94
CA PRO A 307 -3.70 -2.39 12.23
C PRO A 307 -3.32 -3.38 13.33
N PRO A 308 -3.29 -4.72 13.12
CA PRO A 308 -2.91 -5.63 14.21
C PRO A 308 -1.48 -5.40 14.70
N ALA A 309 -0.52 -5.10 13.81
CA ALA A 309 0.85 -4.79 14.20
C ALA A 309 0.94 -3.50 15.03
N LEU A 310 0.24 -2.44 14.59
CA LEU A 310 0.19 -1.16 15.30
C LEU A 310 -0.54 -1.28 16.66
N ILE A 311 -1.63 -2.06 16.74
CA ILE A 311 -2.30 -2.38 18.01
C ILE A 311 -1.33 -3.11 18.96
N ALA A 312 -0.58 -4.10 18.47
CA ALA A 312 0.41 -4.81 19.29
C ALA A 312 1.56 -3.89 19.79
N LEU A 313 1.82 -2.77 19.09
CA LEU A 313 2.77 -1.73 19.51
C LEU A 313 2.18 -0.69 20.47
N ASN A 314 0.91 -0.79 20.87
CA ASN A 314 0.21 0.24 21.65
C ASN A 314 0.08 1.57 20.90
N ALA A 315 -0.29 1.48 19.63
CA ALA A 315 -0.47 2.66 18.80
C ALA A 315 -1.72 3.48 19.17
N THR A 316 -1.61 4.79 18.99
CA THR A 316 -2.67 5.80 19.11
C THR A 316 -2.92 6.38 17.72
N VAL A 317 -4.18 6.44 17.29
CA VAL A 317 -4.57 7.12 16.06
C VAL A 317 -4.94 8.57 16.36
N HIS A 318 -4.50 9.47 15.49
CA HIS A 318 -4.74 10.91 15.56
C HIS A 318 -5.76 11.29 14.50
N LEU A 319 -6.89 11.84 14.93
CA LEU A 319 -7.99 12.29 14.07
C LEU A 319 -8.09 13.81 14.10
N ARG A 320 -8.46 14.40 12.97
CA ARG A 320 -8.61 15.84 12.82
C ARG A 320 -9.90 16.22 12.11
N LYS A 321 -10.59 17.23 12.62
CA LYS A 321 -11.79 17.86 12.02
C LYS A 321 -11.69 19.38 12.15
N GLY A 322 -11.44 20.09 11.06
CA GLY A 322 -11.12 21.52 11.13
C GLY A 322 -9.90 21.73 12.04
N ASP A 323 -10.07 22.57 13.07
CA ASP A 323 -9.04 22.84 14.08
C ASP A 323 -9.02 21.81 15.23
N ASP A 324 -10.11 21.05 15.39
CA ASP A 324 -10.25 20.07 16.46
C ASP A 324 -9.40 18.83 16.16
N ARG A 325 -8.67 18.38 17.18
CA ARG A 325 -7.89 17.14 17.15
C ARG A 325 -8.29 16.24 18.31
N ARG A 326 -8.44 14.96 18.03
CA ARG A 326 -8.64 13.93 19.05
C ARG A 326 -7.75 12.73 18.79
N GLU A 327 -7.47 12.00 19.86
CA GLU A 327 -6.67 10.79 19.83
C GLU A 327 -7.35 9.68 20.62
N LEU A 328 -7.11 8.45 20.21
CA LEU A 328 -7.62 7.25 20.86
C LEU A 328 -6.70 6.07 20.56
N PRO A 329 -6.67 5.03 21.43
CA PRO A 329 -6.02 3.77 21.10
C PRO A 329 -6.51 3.26 19.73
N LEU A 330 -5.59 2.79 18.89
CA LEU A 330 -5.92 2.40 17.52
C LEU A 330 -6.99 1.29 17.49
N GLU A 331 -6.97 0.37 18.46
CA GLU A 331 -7.99 -0.68 18.60
C GLU A 331 -9.41 -0.12 18.79
N ASP A 332 -9.56 1.04 19.43
CA ASP A 332 -10.86 1.65 19.73
C ASP A 332 -11.46 2.39 18.51
N PHE A 333 -10.63 2.66 17.49
CA PHE A 333 -11.09 3.25 16.23
C PHE A 333 -11.99 2.30 15.43
N PHE A 334 -11.85 0.99 15.60
CA PHE A 334 -12.63 -0.01 14.87
C PHE A 334 -13.80 -0.49 15.73
N PHE A 335 -14.99 0.08 15.48
CA PHE A 335 -16.17 -0.20 16.29
C PHE A 335 -16.89 -1.50 15.89
N ASP A 336 -17.12 -1.67 14.59
CA ASP A 336 -17.82 -2.83 14.02
C ASP A 336 -17.37 -3.02 12.56
N TYR A 337 -17.76 -4.13 11.93
CA TYR A 337 -17.44 -4.38 10.53
C TYR A 337 -17.95 -3.24 9.63
N GLY A 338 -17.02 -2.57 8.95
CA GLY A 338 -17.33 -1.43 8.08
C GLY A 338 -17.74 -0.16 8.82
N LYS A 339 -17.55 -0.08 10.15
CA LYS A 339 -17.82 1.12 10.95
C LYS A 339 -16.63 1.48 11.82
N GLN A 340 -16.21 2.73 11.73
CA GLN A 340 -15.12 3.28 12.51
C GLN A 340 -15.63 4.44 13.37
N ASP A 341 -14.93 4.72 14.46
CA ASP A 341 -15.14 5.95 15.22
C ASP A 341 -14.55 7.15 14.45
N ARG A 342 -15.31 7.62 13.45
CA ARG A 342 -14.94 8.76 12.61
C ARG A 342 -16.15 9.65 12.36
N ALA A 343 -16.09 10.90 12.79
CA ALA A 343 -17.16 11.87 12.58
C ALA A 343 -17.20 12.36 11.11
N PRO A 344 -18.36 12.86 10.62
CA PRO A 344 -18.42 13.53 9.32
C PRO A 344 -17.47 14.75 9.29
N GLY A 345 -16.66 14.84 8.22
CA GLY A 345 -15.61 15.85 8.05
C GLY A 345 -14.32 15.61 8.86
N GLU A 346 -14.20 14.45 9.53
CA GLU A 346 -13.01 14.06 10.29
C GLU A 346 -12.14 13.07 9.53
N PHE A 347 -10.83 13.28 9.49
CA PHE A 347 -9.88 12.41 8.80
C PHE A 347 -8.77 11.90 9.73
N VAL A 348 -8.12 10.81 9.31
CA VAL A 348 -6.92 10.29 9.97
C VAL A 348 -5.75 11.19 9.63
N GLU A 349 -5.17 11.87 10.61
CA GLU A 349 -4.02 12.77 10.44
C GLU A 349 -2.69 11.98 10.58
N ALA A 350 -2.61 11.09 11.57
CA ALA A 350 -1.41 10.31 11.84
C ALA A 350 -1.72 9.07 12.71
N VAL A 351 -0.72 8.21 12.88
CA VAL A 351 -0.68 7.18 13.92
C VAL A 351 0.66 7.26 14.64
N SER A 352 0.69 7.03 15.95
CA SER A 352 1.94 7.00 16.72
C SER A 352 2.00 5.85 17.70
N PHE A 353 3.20 5.39 18.05
CA PHE A 353 3.39 4.38 19.09
C PHE A 353 4.67 4.68 19.90
N PRO A 354 4.75 4.23 21.17
CA PRO A 354 5.91 4.48 22.01
C PRO A 354 7.16 3.79 21.47
N ARG A 355 8.30 4.47 21.60
CA ARG A 355 9.62 3.87 21.40
C ARG A 355 9.82 2.82 22.50
N GLN A 356 10.05 1.58 22.08
CA GLN A 356 10.12 0.44 22.99
C GLN A 356 11.16 -0.58 22.50
N PRO A 357 11.71 -1.43 23.40
CA PRO A 357 12.54 -2.55 22.99
C PRO A 357 11.82 -3.44 21.99
N ASP A 358 12.52 -3.90 20.96
CA ASP A 358 11.88 -4.74 19.96
C ASP A 358 11.56 -6.12 20.52
N ARG A 359 10.26 -6.37 20.62
CA ARG A 359 9.66 -7.64 21.04
C ARG A 359 8.58 -8.07 20.05
N LEU A 360 8.27 -7.22 19.08
CA LEU A 360 7.16 -7.40 18.17
C LEU A 360 7.49 -8.51 17.17
N LYS A 361 6.57 -9.45 17.01
CA LYS A 361 6.55 -10.37 15.87
C LYS A 361 5.22 -10.30 15.17
N VAL A 362 5.25 -10.26 13.84
CA VAL A 362 4.07 -10.17 12.99
C VAL A 362 4.10 -11.31 11.99
N TYR A 363 3.07 -12.14 12.02
CA TYR A 363 2.95 -13.33 11.18
C TYR A 363 1.74 -13.21 10.27
N LYS A 364 2.01 -13.20 8.96
CA LYS A 364 1.00 -13.22 7.91
C LYS A 364 0.85 -14.63 7.34
N LEU A 365 -0.38 -15.16 7.38
CA LEU A 365 -0.75 -16.42 6.76
C LEU A 365 -1.77 -16.20 5.64
N SER A 366 -1.44 -16.72 4.47
CA SER A 366 -2.19 -16.58 3.21
C SER A 366 -1.91 -17.80 2.34
N LYS A 367 -2.65 -17.98 1.23
CA LYS A 367 -2.45 -19.15 0.34
C LYS A 367 -1.15 -19.04 -0.45
N ARG A 368 -0.79 -17.83 -0.85
CA ARG A 368 0.48 -17.48 -1.51
C ARG A 368 1.27 -16.53 -0.62
N PHE A 369 2.60 -16.62 -0.64
CA PHE A 369 3.46 -15.79 0.21
C PHE A 369 3.34 -14.30 -0.14
N ASP A 370 3.63 -13.94 -1.39
CA ASP A 370 3.63 -12.55 -1.84
C ASP A 370 2.31 -12.20 -2.53
N GLN A 371 1.92 -10.92 -2.39
CA GLN A 371 0.71 -10.35 -2.96
C GLN A 371 -0.52 -11.25 -2.74
N ASP A 372 -0.82 -11.52 -1.48
CA ASP A 372 -2.03 -12.22 -1.08
C ASP A 372 -2.61 -11.57 0.18
N ILE A 373 -3.92 -11.67 0.32
CA ILE A 373 -4.65 -11.13 1.46
C ILE A 373 -4.57 -12.13 2.60
N SER A 374 -4.32 -11.64 3.82
CA SER A 374 -4.25 -12.46 5.02
C SER A 374 -5.54 -13.24 5.24
N ALA A 375 -5.42 -14.56 5.39
CA ALA A 375 -6.44 -15.35 6.06
C ALA A 375 -6.36 -15.09 7.57
N VAL A 376 -5.16 -15.15 8.13
CA VAL A 376 -4.89 -14.79 9.53
C VAL A 376 -3.65 -13.93 9.56
N LEU A 377 -3.71 -12.83 10.29
CA LEU A 377 -2.53 -12.06 10.66
C LEU A 377 -2.48 -11.96 12.18
N GLY A 378 -1.39 -12.43 12.79
CA GLY A 378 -1.17 -12.33 14.23
C GLY A 378 0.02 -11.43 14.54
N ALA A 379 -0.15 -10.51 15.49
CA ALA A 379 0.90 -9.63 15.98
C ALA A 379 1.06 -9.79 17.50
N PHE A 380 2.29 -9.99 17.95
CA PHE A 380 2.61 -10.39 19.33
C PHE A 380 3.70 -9.50 19.88
N ASN A 381 3.44 -8.90 21.05
CA ASN A 381 4.41 -8.12 21.80
C ASN A 381 4.29 -8.48 23.29
N VAL A 382 5.21 -9.33 23.77
CA VAL A 382 5.19 -9.86 25.15
C VAL A 382 6.45 -9.43 25.90
N THR A 383 6.24 -8.85 27.06
CA THR A 383 7.27 -8.43 28.02
C THR A 383 7.49 -9.52 29.05
N VAL A 384 8.76 -9.89 29.25
CA VAL A 384 9.18 -10.89 30.21
C VAL A 384 10.25 -10.26 31.11
N GLU A 385 10.03 -10.33 32.41
CA GLU A 385 10.94 -9.83 33.46
C GLU A 385 11.21 -10.97 34.44
N ASP A 386 12.48 -11.26 34.70
CA ASP A 386 12.91 -12.34 35.60
C ASP A 386 12.25 -13.71 35.34
N GLY A 387 11.96 -14.02 34.07
CA GLY A 387 11.32 -15.26 33.65
C GLY A 387 9.79 -15.29 33.79
N THR A 388 9.16 -14.18 34.17
CA THR A 388 7.71 -14.02 34.29
C THR A 388 7.17 -13.09 33.21
N ILE A 389 6.02 -13.43 32.64
CA ILE A 389 5.32 -12.60 31.67
C ILE A 389 4.59 -11.46 32.40
N THR A 390 5.05 -10.23 32.24
CA THR A 390 4.50 -9.05 32.94
C THR A 390 3.50 -8.27 32.11
N ALA A 391 3.59 -8.33 30.78
CA ALA A 391 2.63 -7.72 29.87
C ALA A 391 2.57 -8.47 28.54
N ALA A 392 1.37 -8.53 27.94
CA ALA A 392 1.16 -9.06 26.60
C ALA A 392 0.19 -8.16 25.82
N ARG A 393 0.59 -7.76 24.61
CA ARG A 393 -0.28 -7.18 23.60
C ARG A 393 -0.28 -8.09 22.38
N ILE A 394 -1.41 -8.75 22.14
CA ILE A 394 -1.62 -9.74 21.08
C ILE A 394 -2.85 -9.33 20.30
N ALA A 395 -2.67 -9.04 19.02
CA ALA A 395 -3.75 -8.59 18.13
C ALA A 395 -3.82 -9.44 16.87
N TYR A 396 -5.03 -9.62 16.35
CA TYR A 396 -5.28 -10.39 15.13
C TYR A 396 -6.09 -9.61 14.09
N GLY A 397 -5.76 -9.84 12.82
CA GLY A 397 -6.58 -9.54 11.65
C GLY A 397 -7.13 -10.82 11.01
N GLY A 398 -8.30 -10.72 10.38
CA GLY A 398 -8.98 -11.85 9.73
C GLY A 398 -9.65 -12.85 10.69
N MET A 399 -9.69 -12.54 11.99
CA MET A 399 -10.28 -13.38 13.04
C MET A 399 -11.65 -12.90 13.56
N ALA A 400 -12.03 -11.66 13.24
CA ALA A 400 -13.30 -11.04 13.60
C ALA A 400 -13.70 -9.98 12.54
N GLY A 401 -14.85 -9.32 12.76
CA GLY A 401 -15.31 -8.20 11.91
C GLY A 401 -14.45 -6.93 12.01
N ILE A 402 -13.52 -6.88 12.97
CA ILE A 402 -12.56 -5.79 13.20
C ILE A 402 -11.19 -6.38 13.59
N PRO A 403 -10.07 -5.67 13.36
CA PRO A 403 -8.80 -6.02 13.98
C PRO A 403 -8.90 -5.75 15.49
N LYS A 404 -8.63 -6.75 16.34
CA LYS A 404 -8.75 -6.60 17.79
C LYS A 404 -7.75 -7.44 18.57
N ARG A 405 -7.62 -7.11 19.86
CA ARG A 405 -6.80 -7.84 20.83
C ARG A 405 -7.43 -9.17 21.26
N ALA A 406 -6.58 -10.12 21.66
CA ALA A 406 -6.95 -11.39 22.25
C ALA A 406 -6.94 -11.29 23.79
N ALA A 407 -7.94 -10.60 24.35
CA ALA A 407 -7.93 -10.20 25.76
C ALA A 407 -7.90 -11.38 26.74
N ASN A 408 -8.61 -12.48 26.45
CA ASN A 408 -8.58 -13.68 27.29
C ASN A 408 -7.23 -14.39 27.21
N THR A 409 -6.65 -14.50 26.01
CA THR A 409 -5.28 -15.03 25.82
C THR A 409 -4.23 -14.17 26.53
N GLU A 410 -4.32 -12.84 26.46
CA GLU A 410 -3.41 -11.94 27.17
C GLU A 410 -3.52 -12.08 28.69
N ALA A 411 -4.76 -12.18 29.22
CA ALA A 411 -5.00 -12.40 30.64
C ALA A 411 -4.47 -13.76 31.12
N ALA A 412 -4.57 -14.81 30.28
CA ALA A 412 -4.04 -16.13 30.57
C ALA A 412 -2.49 -16.16 30.61
N LEU A 413 -1.82 -15.22 29.94
CA LEU A 413 -0.36 -15.08 29.98
C LEU A 413 0.14 -14.28 31.17
N ALA A 414 -0.63 -13.29 31.64
CA ALA A 414 -0.20 -12.36 32.67
C ALA A 414 0.17 -13.10 33.98
N GLY A 415 1.37 -12.82 34.50
CA GLY A 415 1.90 -13.43 35.72
C GLY A 415 2.37 -14.88 35.58
N GLN A 416 2.26 -15.49 34.39
CA GLN A 416 2.74 -16.84 34.16
C GLN A 416 4.25 -16.88 33.87
N PRO A 417 4.94 -18.00 34.14
CA PRO A 417 6.32 -18.19 33.70
C PRO A 417 6.42 -18.16 32.17
N TRP A 418 7.52 -17.63 31.64
CA TRP A 418 7.89 -17.76 30.22
C TRP A 418 8.33 -19.20 29.92
N ALA A 419 7.35 -20.08 29.76
CA ALA A 419 7.53 -21.51 29.53
C ALA A 419 6.48 -22.05 28.55
N GLU A 420 6.83 -23.11 27.83
CA GLU A 420 5.97 -23.69 26.78
C GLU A 420 4.56 -24.05 27.30
N ALA A 421 4.47 -24.61 28.51
CA ALA A 421 3.19 -24.97 29.13
C ALA A 421 2.28 -23.74 29.32
N SER A 422 2.83 -22.59 29.73
CA SER A 422 2.08 -21.33 29.86
C SER A 422 1.55 -20.85 28.51
N ILE A 423 2.38 -20.95 27.47
CA ILE A 423 2.02 -20.54 26.10
C ILE A 423 0.93 -21.46 25.53
N GLN A 424 1.04 -22.77 25.72
CA GLN A 424 0.03 -23.74 25.31
C GLN A 424 -1.31 -23.51 26.03
N ALA A 425 -1.28 -23.23 27.33
CA ALA A 425 -2.48 -22.91 28.10
C ALA A 425 -3.17 -21.63 27.60
N ALA A 426 -2.40 -20.58 27.31
CA ALA A 426 -2.93 -19.32 26.77
C ALA A 426 -3.45 -19.46 25.33
N ALA A 427 -2.79 -20.29 24.50
CA ALA A 427 -3.27 -20.59 23.14
C ALA A 427 -4.60 -21.37 23.17
N ALA A 428 -4.81 -22.23 24.15
CA ALA A 428 -6.02 -23.04 24.24
C ALA A 428 -7.30 -22.17 24.37
N VAL A 429 -7.23 -21.04 25.07
CA VAL A 429 -8.37 -20.14 25.33
C VAL A 429 -8.69 -19.15 24.21
N LEU A 430 -7.97 -19.19 23.08
CA LEU A 430 -8.11 -18.23 21.98
C LEU A 430 -9.53 -18.22 21.35
N ASP A 431 -10.28 -19.31 21.49
CA ASP A 431 -11.68 -19.42 21.04
C ASP A 431 -12.67 -18.60 21.88
N GLN A 432 -12.27 -18.17 23.08
CA GLN A 432 -13.02 -17.20 23.89
C GLN A 432 -12.89 -15.79 23.32
N ASP A 433 -11.80 -15.50 22.60
CA ASP A 433 -11.57 -14.20 21.96
C ASP A 433 -12.16 -14.12 20.56
N PHE A 434 -12.18 -15.22 19.80
CA PHE A 434 -12.54 -15.20 18.39
C PHE A 434 -13.44 -16.36 17.96
N THR A 435 -14.40 -16.04 17.10
CA THR A 435 -15.20 -17.02 16.35
C THR A 435 -15.08 -16.71 14.86
N PRO A 436 -13.98 -17.15 14.20
CA PRO A 436 -13.70 -16.75 12.82
C PRO A 436 -14.71 -17.33 11.82
N MET A 437 -14.88 -16.65 10.69
CA MET A 437 -15.72 -17.12 9.59
C MET A 437 -14.97 -18.07 8.65
N SER A 438 -15.72 -18.90 7.91
CA SER A 438 -15.18 -19.66 6.77
C SER A 438 -15.42 -18.88 5.48
N ASP A 439 -14.44 -18.88 4.58
CA ASP A 439 -14.55 -18.30 3.24
C ASP A 439 -13.64 -19.03 2.24
N MET A 440 -13.55 -18.52 1.01
CA MET A 440 -12.65 -19.08 0.00
C MET A 440 -11.16 -19.04 0.40
N ARG A 441 -10.74 -18.23 1.39
CA ARG A 441 -9.36 -18.07 1.85
C ARG A 441 -9.00 -19.16 2.84
N ALA A 442 -9.86 -19.41 3.82
CA ALA A 442 -9.65 -20.44 4.83
C ALA A 442 -10.95 -20.78 5.57
N SER A 443 -11.04 -22.02 6.07
CA SER A 443 -12.09 -22.41 7.00
C SER A 443 -11.89 -21.76 8.38
N ALA A 444 -12.98 -21.60 9.12
CA ALA A 444 -12.97 -21.11 10.51
C ALA A 444 -12.04 -21.96 11.40
N VAL A 445 -12.09 -23.28 11.23
CA VAL A 445 -11.23 -24.24 11.97
C VAL A 445 -9.75 -23.96 11.70
N TYR A 446 -9.38 -23.83 10.42
CA TYR A 446 -7.99 -23.55 10.03
C TYR A 446 -7.52 -22.19 10.56
N ARG A 447 -8.38 -21.17 10.51
CA ARG A 447 -8.07 -19.83 11.07
C ARG A 447 -7.78 -19.90 12.56
N LEU A 448 -8.64 -20.57 13.34
CA LEU A 448 -8.47 -20.69 14.78
C LEU A 448 -7.23 -21.51 15.15
N GLU A 449 -7.03 -22.66 14.51
CA GLU A 449 -5.86 -23.51 14.76
C GLU A 449 -4.54 -22.78 14.45
N THR A 450 -4.46 -22.10 13.31
CA THR A 450 -3.26 -21.38 12.92
C THR A 450 -3.01 -20.14 13.78
N ALA A 451 -4.05 -19.45 14.24
CA ALA A 451 -3.93 -18.36 15.19
C ALA A 451 -3.32 -18.83 16.53
N ARG A 452 -3.71 -20.02 17.03
CA ARG A 452 -3.08 -20.66 18.20
C ARG A 452 -1.61 -21.01 17.95
N ASN A 453 -1.33 -21.61 16.80
CA ASN A 453 0.04 -22.00 16.41
C ASN A 453 0.97 -20.79 16.23
N MET A 454 0.45 -19.61 15.86
CA MET A 454 1.24 -18.38 15.79
C MET A 454 1.78 -17.94 17.16
N LEU A 455 1.04 -18.17 18.25
CA LEU A 455 1.53 -17.87 19.60
C LEU A 455 2.65 -18.85 20.01
N LEU A 456 2.53 -20.13 19.65
CA LEU A 456 3.60 -21.12 19.82
C LEU A 456 4.84 -20.76 18.99
N ARG A 457 4.64 -20.33 17.73
CA ARG A 457 5.70 -19.82 16.86
C ARG A 457 6.42 -18.63 17.48
N TYR A 458 5.68 -17.69 18.06
CA TYR A 458 6.25 -16.54 18.78
C TYR A 458 7.19 -16.97 19.90
N PHE A 459 6.75 -17.93 20.72
CA PHE A 459 7.58 -18.48 21.80
C PHE A 459 8.85 -19.15 21.28
N ALA A 460 8.71 -20.03 20.27
CA ALA A 460 9.85 -20.72 19.65
C ALA A 460 10.87 -19.72 19.07
N GLU A 461 10.41 -18.72 18.32
CA GLU A 461 11.27 -17.69 17.71
C GLU A 461 11.99 -16.84 18.76
N ARG A 462 11.27 -16.41 19.81
CA ARG A 462 11.85 -15.63 20.92
C ARG A 462 12.87 -16.44 21.75
N ASN A 463 12.84 -17.77 21.68
CA ASN A 463 13.83 -18.67 22.26
C ASN A 463 14.90 -19.14 21.25
N GLY A 464 15.02 -18.46 20.10
CA GLY A 464 16.10 -18.69 19.14
C GLY A 464 15.91 -19.91 18.24
N GLN A 465 14.72 -20.51 18.20
CA GLN A 465 14.43 -21.60 17.26
C GLN A 465 14.16 -21.04 15.86
N PRO A 466 14.67 -21.70 14.79
CA PRO A 466 14.32 -21.33 13.42
C PRO A 466 12.87 -21.72 13.12
N VAL A 467 12.05 -20.74 12.73
CA VAL A 467 10.59 -20.94 12.54
C VAL A 467 10.07 -20.53 11.16
N SER A 468 10.90 -19.89 10.33
CA SER A 468 10.46 -19.32 9.06
C SER A 468 10.86 -20.22 7.89
N VAL A 469 9.87 -20.70 7.15
CA VAL A 469 10.10 -21.43 5.89
C VAL A 469 10.84 -20.55 4.85
N LEU A 470 10.66 -19.23 4.91
CA LEU A 470 11.28 -18.28 3.99
C LEU A 470 12.79 -18.07 4.26
N GLU A 471 13.30 -18.53 5.41
CA GLU A 471 14.72 -18.45 5.75
C GLU A 471 15.49 -19.73 5.40
N VAL A 472 14.79 -20.77 4.93
CA VAL A 472 15.40 -22.03 4.50
C VAL A 472 16.11 -21.82 3.17
N LYS A 473 17.40 -22.16 3.12
CA LYS A 473 18.21 -22.07 1.90
C LYS A 473 18.07 -23.36 1.07
N PRO A 474 17.80 -23.28 -0.25
CA PRO A 474 17.73 -24.43 -1.15
C PRO A 474 19.02 -25.24 -1.26
#